data_AF-A0A166FQM1-F1
#
_entry.id   AF-A0A166FQM1-F1
#
_cell.length_a   1.000
_cell.length_b   1.000
_cell.length_c   1.000
_cell.angle_alpha   90.00
_cell.angle_beta   90.00
_cell.angle_gamma   90.00
#
_symmetry.space_group_name_H-M   'P 1'
#
loop_
_entity.id
_entity.type
_entity.pdbx_description
1 polymer ?
#
loop_
_entity_poly.entity_id
_entity_poly.type
_entity_poly.pdbx_seq_one_letter_code
_entity_poly.pdbx_strand_id
1 'polypeptide(L)'
;MPPLPRRTLCLALLVGIIVLGLYTYSPDTVFKADRITADIPQRVPIPAADADAALDIKPPTLDVKPPAAAPPAPAPPPSAETKVEHDDESTLGIDPIHVAPRLTLIALWSPQDDRPSIHIPNFLASAAANPSLSLLLVKFDKYKLNNGKCEESLVKGEGYANVREVCLSLDDYFERHINWLCGEWKCSAAQRKETKKILEERLFWDRVNSHYRPFRAEIFADLLHADTPLWGWVDLDVFLGSFERMFPWDLSAYYDVILAGWPTGDNNRVQVFMPGHLTVFKRSKDVARAFMSLDRLSSFEKWKARKWEWDSPEESEYSHHLFTSTSLTFLRLGTALADASHHLSSLSPGGIYALENAWWADRDPSTAEPDPSLHGSPERALVSLRAQINAAIEDNIGEHLEGAGSSAFGMQTFSAQGVEREVEMRSGKEAAEGLELWFPPEFYVAYESTLGPSFDNNGGDMRRYLMRRAPNGPVTERFEPEHTLLVRVPPGKEDTNAQYSTGNRPWLREGLYNHFQHEKYRDWWALPPDALKQGERMYIDRENGAHVWDAHGKIVWESSRVVS
;
A
#
# COMPACT_ATOMS: atom_id res chain seq x y z
N MET A 1 -26.53 3.52 -57.22
CA MET A 1 -25.12 3.20 -56.92
C MET A 1 -24.87 1.75 -57.26
N PRO A 2 -23.79 1.39 -57.98
CA PRO A 2 -23.48 -0.01 -58.25
C PRO A 2 -23.12 -0.74 -56.94
N PRO A 3 -23.46 -2.03 -56.79
CA PRO A 3 -23.13 -2.80 -55.60
C PRO A 3 -21.61 -2.90 -55.44
N LEU A 4 -21.12 -2.61 -54.24
CA LEU A 4 -19.71 -2.75 -53.91
C LEU A 4 -19.24 -4.20 -54.16
N PRO A 5 -18.04 -4.40 -54.74
CA PRO A 5 -17.49 -5.74 -54.95
C PRO A 5 -17.45 -6.49 -53.62
N ARG A 6 -17.87 -7.78 -53.62
CA ARG A 6 -17.90 -8.64 -52.42
C ARG A 6 -16.61 -8.61 -51.59
N ARG A 7 -15.44 -8.43 -52.23
CA ARG A 7 -14.15 -8.32 -51.56
C ARG A 7 -14.03 -7.06 -50.69
N THR A 8 -14.57 -5.94 -51.14
CA THR A 8 -14.55 -4.68 -50.38
C THR A 8 -15.47 -4.75 -49.17
N LEU A 9 -16.61 -5.44 -49.30
CA LEU A 9 -17.55 -5.66 -48.19
C LEU A 9 -16.93 -6.58 -47.11
N CYS A 10 -16.25 -7.65 -47.50
CA CYS A 10 -15.57 -8.53 -46.55
C CYS A 10 -14.43 -7.80 -45.81
N LEU A 11 -13.66 -6.95 -46.50
CA LEU A 11 -12.58 -6.18 -45.88
C LEU A 11 -13.14 -5.15 -44.89
N ALA A 12 -14.21 -4.45 -45.25
CA ALA A 12 -14.88 -3.51 -44.36
C ALA A 12 -15.48 -4.19 -43.12
N LEU A 13 -16.04 -5.39 -43.27
CA LEU A 13 -16.52 -6.22 -42.15
C LEU A 13 -15.37 -6.68 -41.26
N LEU A 14 -14.23 -7.09 -41.83
CA LEU A 14 -13.09 -7.55 -41.05
C LEU A 14 -12.46 -6.40 -40.25
N VAL A 15 -12.31 -5.22 -40.86
CA VAL A 15 -11.87 -4.00 -40.18
C VAL A 15 -12.87 -3.57 -39.12
N GLY A 16 -14.17 -3.65 -39.42
CA GLY A 16 -15.23 -3.38 -38.45
C GLY A 16 -15.15 -4.29 -37.23
N ILE A 17 -14.93 -5.60 -37.41
CA ILE A 17 -14.80 -6.57 -36.31
C ILE A 17 -13.52 -6.32 -35.50
N ILE A 18 -12.40 -5.98 -36.13
CA ILE A 18 -11.15 -5.65 -35.42
C ILE A 18 -11.31 -4.37 -34.59
N VAL A 19 -11.92 -3.32 -35.17
CA VAL A 19 -12.18 -2.07 -34.46
C VAL A 19 -13.19 -2.27 -33.33
N LEU A 20 -14.24 -3.07 -33.54
CA LEU A 20 -15.19 -3.43 -32.48
C LEU A 20 -14.51 -4.23 -31.37
N GLY A 21 -13.66 -5.20 -31.73
CA GLY A 21 -12.88 -6.01 -30.77
C GLY A 21 -11.94 -5.15 -29.91
N LEU A 22 -11.28 -4.16 -30.52
CA LEU A 22 -10.42 -3.20 -29.83
C LEU A 22 -11.21 -2.21 -28.94
N TYR A 23 -12.46 -1.88 -29.29
CA TYR A 23 -13.35 -1.05 -28.47
C TYR A 23 -14.03 -1.83 -27.33
N THR A 24 -14.30 -3.12 -27.51
CA THR A 24 -14.88 -3.98 -26.46
C THR A 24 -13.86 -4.47 -25.44
N TYR A 25 -12.55 -4.35 -25.75
CA TYR A 25 -11.46 -4.53 -24.80
C TYR A 25 -11.27 -3.24 -23.97
N SER A 26 -12.36 -2.74 -23.37
CA SER A 26 -12.24 -1.70 -22.34
C SER A 26 -11.71 -2.37 -21.06
N PRO A 27 -10.71 -1.80 -20.38
CA PRO A 27 -10.25 -2.24 -19.06
C PRO A 27 -11.39 -2.37 -18.03
N ASP A 28 -12.54 -1.71 -18.25
CA ASP A 28 -13.69 -1.70 -17.34
C ASP A 28 -14.36 -3.08 -17.14
N THR A 29 -14.18 -4.03 -18.06
CA THR A 29 -14.78 -5.37 -17.91
C THR A 29 -13.94 -6.32 -17.05
N VAL A 30 -12.66 -6.03 -16.82
CA VAL A 30 -11.76 -6.86 -15.99
C VAL A 30 -11.81 -6.48 -14.51
N PHE A 31 -12.34 -5.29 -14.17
CA PHE A 31 -12.42 -4.79 -12.79
C PHE A 31 -13.84 -4.71 -12.22
N LYS A 32 -14.86 -5.23 -12.92
CA LYS A 32 -16.17 -5.51 -12.32
C LYS A 32 -16.14 -6.84 -11.57
N ALA A 33 -15.30 -6.92 -10.54
CA ALA A 33 -15.71 -7.73 -9.41
C ALA A 33 -16.95 -7.00 -8.85
N ASP A 34 -18.14 -7.57 -9.09
CA ASP A 34 -19.34 -7.17 -8.39
C ASP A 34 -19.01 -7.25 -6.90
N ARG A 35 -18.71 -6.11 -6.27
CA ARG A 35 -18.94 -5.98 -4.85
C ARG A 35 -20.43 -6.27 -4.71
N ILE A 36 -20.75 -7.44 -4.17
CA ILE A 36 -21.99 -7.62 -3.45
C ILE A 36 -21.97 -6.47 -2.45
N THR A 37 -22.74 -5.40 -2.73
CA THR A 37 -23.31 -4.57 -1.68
C THR A 37 -24.12 -5.55 -0.86
N ALA A 38 -23.45 -6.21 0.08
CA ALA A 38 -24.15 -6.86 1.15
C ALA A 38 -24.86 -5.69 1.82
N ASP A 39 -26.17 -5.59 1.58
CA ASP A 39 -27.06 -4.97 2.56
C ASP A 39 -26.67 -5.62 3.88
N ILE A 40 -25.84 -4.92 4.66
CA ILE A 40 -25.61 -5.28 6.04
C ILE A 40 -27.01 -5.17 6.63
N PRO A 41 -27.66 -6.30 7.02
CA PRO A 41 -28.98 -6.20 7.59
C PRO A 41 -28.87 -5.26 8.78
N GLN A 42 -29.67 -4.19 8.76
CA GLN A 42 -29.83 -3.31 9.92
C GLN A 42 -29.98 -4.20 11.15
N ARG A 43 -29.10 -4.01 12.14
CA ARG A 43 -29.14 -4.76 13.39
C ARG A 43 -30.59 -4.72 13.90
N VAL A 44 -31.21 -5.90 14.00
CA VAL A 44 -32.48 -6.06 14.71
C VAL A 44 -32.24 -5.54 16.13
N PRO A 45 -33.08 -4.61 16.65
CA PRO A 45 -32.94 -4.14 18.02
C PRO A 45 -32.99 -5.34 18.97
N ILE A 46 -31.93 -5.55 19.73
CA ILE A 46 -31.94 -6.50 20.85
C ILE A 46 -32.97 -5.95 21.84
N PRO A 47 -34.05 -6.68 22.17
CA PRO A 47 -34.96 -6.27 23.22
C PRO A 47 -34.16 -6.17 24.51
N ALA A 48 -34.34 -5.08 25.26
CA ALA A 48 -33.77 -4.95 26.59
C ALA A 48 -34.15 -6.19 27.41
N ALA A 49 -33.14 -7.00 27.74
CA ALA A 49 -33.35 -8.19 28.54
C ALA A 49 -33.54 -7.75 29.99
N ASP A 50 -34.72 -8.08 30.51
CA ASP A 50 -35.06 -7.99 31.93
C ASP A 50 -34.00 -8.71 32.78
N ALA A 51 -33.47 -7.97 33.75
CA ALA A 51 -32.71 -8.51 34.84
C ALA A 51 -33.65 -9.34 35.73
N ASP A 52 -33.54 -10.67 35.66
CA ASP A 52 -33.65 -11.64 36.78
C ASP A 52 -34.06 -13.03 36.27
N ALA A 53 -33.08 -13.88 35.95
CA ALA A 53 -33.23 -15.34 36.01
C ALA A 53 -31.85 -16.02 35.95
N ALA A 54 -31.28 -16.32 37.12
CA ALA A 54 -30.12 -17.21 37.22
C ALA A 54 -30.56 -18.66 36.97
N LEU A 55 -30.05 -19.29 35.90
CA LEU A 55 -30.09 -20.74 35.69
C LEU A 55 -28.68 -21.30 35.83
N ASP A 56 -28.49 -22.06 36.91
CA ASP A 56 -27.30 -22.82 37.26
C ASP A 56 -27.21 -24.07 36.38
N ILE A 57 -26.33 -24.04 35.37
CA ILE A 57 -26.00 -25.20 34.53
C ILE A 57 -24.56 -25.61 34.85
N LYS A 58 -24.39 -26.71 35.59
CA LYS A 58 -23.10 -27.36 35.80
C LYS A 58 -22.62 -28.07 34.53
N PRO A 59 -21.35 -27.91 34.13
CA PRO A 59 -20.76 -28.66 33.02
C PRO A 59 -20.47 -30.12 33.41
N PRO A 60 -20.45 -31.05 32.44
CA PRO A 60 -20.14 -32.46 32.69
C PRO A 60 -18.65 -32.66 32.97
N THR A 61 -18.35 -33.37 34.07
CA THR A 61 -17.02 -33.87 34.41
C THR A 61 -16.63 -35.03 33.48
N LEU A 62 -15.57 -34.85 32.70
CA LEU A 62 -14.86 -35.92 31.99
C LEU A 62 -13.66 -36.38 32.84
N ASP A 63 -13.71 -37.63 33.30
CA ASP A 63 -12.58 -38.32 33.94
C ASP A 63 -11.53 -38.70 32.88
N VAL A 64 -10.48 -37.88 32.75
CA VAL A 64 -9.28 -38.22 31.99
C VAL A 64 -8.13 -38.45 32.97
N LYS A 65 -7.68 -39.69 33.06
CA LYS A 65 -6.52 -40.10 33.87
C LYS A 65 -5.22 -39.62 33.19
N PRO A 66 -4.34 -38.85 33.86
CA PRO A 66 -3.07 -38.42 33.26
C PRO A 66 -2.11 -39.60 33.06
N PRO A 67 -1.30 -39.63 31.99
CA PRO A 67 -0.23 -40.60 31.83
C PRO A 67 0.89 -40.34 32.87
N ALA A 68 1.51 -41.44 33.32
CA ALA A 68 2.57 -41.44 34.32
C ALA A 68 3.80 -40.63 33.86
N ALA A 69 4.33 -39.80 34.76
CA ALA A 69 5.52 -38.99 34.54
C ALA A 69 6.78 -39.86 34.31
N ALA A 70 7.58 -39.47 33.32
CA ALA A 70 8.92 -40.02 33.11
C ALA A 70 9.88 -39.60 34.25
N PRO A 71 10.88 -40.43 34.59
CA PRO A 71 11.84 -40.11 35.63
C PRO A 71 12.73 -38.91 35.24
N PRO A 72 13.17 -38.10 36.23
CA PRO A 72 13.98 -36.92 35.99
C PRO A 72 15.38 -37.25 35.48
N ALA A 73 15.88 -36.43 34.55
CA ALA A 73 17.24 -36.51 34.03
C ALA A 73 18.29 -36.19 35.12
N PRO A 74 19.49 -36.79 35.06
CA PRO A 74 20.56 -36.53 36.03
C PRO A 74 21.07 -35.09 35.94
N ALA A 75 21.36 -34.51 37.11
CA ALA A 75 21.83 -33.14 37.25
C ALA A 75 23.21 -32.91 36.57
N PRO A 76 23.43 -31.75 35.94
CA PRO A 76 24.72 -31.38 35.39
C PRO A 76 25.75 -31.11 36.52
N PRO A 77 27.06 -31.32 36.25
CA PRO A 77 28.11 -31.08 37.23
C PRO A 77 28.26 -29.59 37.58
N PRO A 78 28.77 -29.26 38.78
CA PRO A 78 28.87 -27.87 39.25
C PRO A 78 29.87 -27.08 38.42
N SER A 79 29.39 -25.98 37.84
CA SER A 79 30.19 -24.98 37.14
C SER A 79 31.08 -24.22 38.12
N ALA A 80 32.34 -24.02 37.75
CA ALA A 80 33.32 -23.25 38.51
C ALA A 80 32.83 -21.81 38.75
N GLU A 81 33.05 -21.34 39.98
CA GLU A 81 32.74 -19.99 40.43
C GLU A 81 33.54 -18.94 39.65
N THR A 82 32.88 -18.27 38.70
CA THR A 82 33.37 -17.01 38.15
C THR A 82 32.83 -15.89 39.04
N LYS A 83 33.73 -15.22 39.77
CA LYS A 83 33.47 -13.94 40.45
C LYS A 83 32.81 -12.97 39.48
N VAL A 84 31.55 -12.64 39.72
CA VAL A 84 30.88 -11.50 39.10
C VAL A 84 31.11 -10.31 40.04
N GLU A 85 31.95 -9.38 39.62
CA GLU A 85 32.03 -8.05 40.22
C GLU A 85 30.72 -7.32 39.94
N HIS A 86 30.14 -6.75 40.99
CA HIS A 86 29.04 -5.81 40.90
C HIS A 86 29.57 -4.51 40.30
N ASP A 87 29.33 -4.31 39.01
CA ASP A 87 29.45 -2.99 38.39
C ASP A 87 28.18 -2.19 38.65
N ASP A 88 28.43 -0.99 39.17
CA ASP A 88 27.52 0.05 39.57
C ASP A 88 26.54 0.49 38.48
N GLU A 89 25.39 0.99 38.94
CA GLU A 89 24.51 1.96 38.29
C GLU A 89 24.79 2.24 36.81
N SER A 90 24.08 1.50 35.95
CA SER A 90 23.79 1.93 34.58
C SER A 90 23.05 3.27 34.65
N THR A 91 23.82 4.36 34.60
CA THR A 91 23.33 5.63 34.08
C THR A 91 22.77 5.33 32.70
N LEU A 92 21.44 5.35 32.59
CA LEU A 92 20.70 5.38 31.34
C LEU A 92 21.27 6.52 30.50
N GLY A 93 22.27 6.18 29.69
CA GLY A 93 22.74 7.00 28.60
C GLY A 93 21.55 7.19 27.70
N ILE A 94 21.17 8.44 27.50
CA ILE A 94 20.21 8.84 26.49
C ILE A 94 20.73 8.23 25.18
N ASP A 95 20.07 7.18 24.69
CA ASP A 95 20.40 6.58 23.39
C ASP A 95 20.45 7.73 22.37
N PRO A 96 21.50 7.78 21.52
CA PRO A 96 21.64 8.86 20.55
C PRO A 96 20.36 8.91 19.72
N ILE A 97 19.78 10.12 19.60
CA ILE A 97 18.58 10.40 18.81
C ILE A 97 18.73 9.69 17.45
N HIS A 98 17.97 8.61 17.27
CA HIS A 98 17.98 7.85 16.02
C HIS A 98 17.38 8.73 14.93
N VAL A 99 18.24 9.35 14.12
CA VAL A 99 17.82 10.04 12.89
C VAL A 99 17.26 8.97 11.95
N ALA A 100 16.01 9.17 11.47
CA ALA A 100 15.38 8.24 10.54
C ALA A 100 16.33 7.95 9.35
N PRO A 101 16.58 6.68 9.02
CA PRO A 101 17.44 6.35 7.91
C PRO A 101 16.85 6.88 6.59
N ARG A 102 17.72 7.25 5.64
CA ARG A 102 17.27 7.67 4.30
C ARG A 102 16.54 6.52 3.60
N LEU A 103 15.35 6.78 3.05
CA LEU A 103 14.66 5.88 2.14
C LEU A 103 14.67 6.48 0.73
N THR A 104 15.23 5.76 -0.25
CA THR A 104 15.16 6.20 -1.65
C THR A 104 14.05 5.49 -2.42
N LEU A 105 13.02 6.24 -2.83
CA LEU A 105 11.99 5.74 -3.74
C LEU A 105 12.48 5.85 -5.19
N ILE A 106 12.28 4.80 -5.99
CA ILE A 106 12.65 4.73 -7.40
C ILE A 106 11.39 4.60 -8.25
N ALA A 107 11.06 5.67 -8.94
CA ALA A 107 9.96 5.72 -9.91
C ALA A 107 10.50 5.73 -11.33
N LEU A 108 9.84 4.99 -12.22
CA LEU A 108 10.16 4.94 -13.65
C LEU A 108 9.10 5.71 -14.43
N TRP A 109 9.55 6.61 -15.30
CA TRP A 109 8.66 7.47 -16.05
C TRP A 109 8.95 7.42 -17.55
N SER A 110 7.91 7.11 -18.31
CA SER A 110 7.86 7.29 -19.74
C SER A 110 6.42 7.64 -20.12
N PRO A 111 6.15 8.86 -20.62
CA PRO A 111 4.81 9.23 -21.05
C PRO A 111 4.36 8.32 -22.20
N GLN A 112 3.11 7.87 -22.17
CA GLN A 112 2.54 6.98 -23.20
C GLN A 112 1.97 7.77 -24.38
N ASP A 113 1.55 9.01 -24.14
CA ASP A 113 1.04 9.96 -25.12
C ASP A 113 1.43 11.39 -24.75
N ASP A 114 0.96 12.37 -25.52
CA ASP A 114 1.21 13.79 -25.33
C ASP A 114 0.28 14.47 -24.31
N ARG A 115 -0.61 13.70 -23.66
CA ARG A 115 -1.55 14.25 -22.68
C ARG A 115 -0.82 14.54 -21.37
N PRO A 116 -1.05 15.71 -20.75
CA PRO A 116 -0.50 16.01 -19.43
C PRO A 116 -0.93 14.96 -18.41
N SER A 117 0.02 14.41 -17.67
CA SER A 117 -0.28 13.47 -16.59
C SER A 117 -0.63 14.22 -15.32
N ILE A 118 -1.93 14.43 -15.13
CA ILE A 118 -2.52 15.32 -14.11
C ILE A 118 -2.19 14.94 -12.66
N HIS A 119 -1.76 13.70 -12.39
CA HIS A 119 -1.38 13.24 -11.04
C HIS A 119 0.07 13.57 -10.68
N ILE A 120 0.95 13.77 -11.67
CA ILE A 120 2.40 13.94 -11.46
C ILE A 120 2.74 15.13 -10.55
N PRO A 121 2.12 16.32 -10.68
CA PRO A 121 2.44 17.45 -9.79
C PRO A 121 2.21 17.11 -8.31
N ASN A 122 1.09 16.46 -8.01
CA ASN A 122 0.72 16.07 -6.65
C ASN A 122 1.61 14.94 -6.10
N PHE A 123 1.93 13.94 -6.93
CA PHE A 123 2.89 12.90 -6.56
C PHE A 123 4.25 13.51 -6.17
N LEU A 124 4.83 14.35 -7.04
CA LEU A 124 6.14 14.96 -6.79
C LEU A 124 6.13 15.84 -5.55
N ALA A 125 5.08 16.64 -5.37
CA ALA A 125 4.96 17.49 -4.17
C ALA A 125 4.83 16.65 -2.89
N SER A 126 4.06 15.55 -2.93
CA SER A 126 3.89 14.66 -1.78
C SER A 126 5.20 13.95 -1.39
N ALA A 127 6.02 13.53 -2.38
CA ALA A 127 7.35 13.01 -2.13
C ALA A 127 8.29 14.09 -1.57
N ALA A 128 8.22 15.30 -2.13
CA ALA A 128 9.06 16.43 -1.71
C ALA A 128 8.80 16.88 -0.27
N ALA A 129 7.56 16.76 0.19
CA ALA A 129 7.16 17.13 1.55
C ALA A 129 7.75 16.23 2.65
N ASN A 130 8.30 15.05 2.31
CA ASN A 130 8.84 14.10 3.29
C ASN A 130 10.38 14.18 3.37
N PRO A 131 10.96 14.74 4.44
CA PRO A 131 12.41 14.92 4.56
C PRO A 131 13.22 13.61 4.70
N SER A 132 12.63 12.53 5.20
CA SER A 132 13.28 11.21 5.26
C SER A 132 13.40 10.52 3.90
N LEU A 133 12.63 10.98 2.91
CA LEU A 133 12.59 10.42 1.58
C LEU A 133 13.59 11.09 0.64
N SER A 134 14.07 10.31 -0.32
CA SER A 134 14.64 10.81 -1.56
C SER A 134 13.93 10.13 -2.72
N LEU A 135 13.47 10.90 -3.70
CA LEU A 135 12.85 10.36 -4.90
C LEU A 135 13.85 10.37 -6.06
N LEU A 136 14.16 9.20 -6.61
CA LEU A 136 14.86 9.05 -7.88
C LEU A 136 13.82 8.78 -8.98
N LEU A 137 13.55 9.80 -9.80
CA LEU A 137 12.68 9.69 -10.97
C LEU A 137 13.54 9.41 -12.21
N VAL A 138 13.56 8.16 -12.67
CA VAL A 138 14.29 7.76 -13.89
C VAL A 138 13.36 7.91 -15.09
N LYS A 139 13.66 8.89 -15.94
CA LYS A 139 12.93 9.21 -17.16
C LYS A 139 13.61 8.57 -18.37
N PHE A 140 12.81 8.01 -19.28
CA PHE A 140 13.27 7.52 -20.57
C PHE A 140 12.10 7.55 -21.57
N ASP A 141 12.40 7.60 -22.87
CA ASP A 141 11.38 7.69 -23.92
C ASP A 141 11.09 6.32 -24.54
N LYS A 142 10.31 5.50 -23.83
CA LYS A 142 9.91 4.15 -24.28
C LYS A 142 9.08 4.20 -25.56
N TYR A 143 8.24 5.22 -25.72
CA TYR A 143 7.24 5.32 -26.78
C TYR A 143 7.68 6.20 -27.96
N LYS A 144 8.91 6.73 -27.91
CA LYS A 144 9.51 7.58 -28.95
C LYS A 144 8.73 8.86 -29.21
N LEU A 145 8.05 9.40 -28.20
CA LEU A 145 7.25 10.63 -28.32
C LEU A 145 8.14 11.85 -28.58
N ASN A 146 9.35 11.83 -28.04
CA ASN A 146 10.28 12.97 -28.05
C ASN A 146 11.59 12.61 -28.77
N ASN A 147 11.51 11.76 -29.81
CA ASN A 147 12.65 11.29 -30.59
C ASN A 147 13.76 10.66 -29.71
N GLY A 148 13.38 9.91 -28.67
CA GLY A 148 14.32 9.24 -27.77
C GLY A 148 14.87 10.13 -26.66
N LYS A 149 14.37 11.36 -26.50
CA LYS A 149 14.74 12.28 -25.42
C LYS A 149 13.66 12.30 -24.35
N CYS A 150 14.03 12.49 -23.09
CA CYS A 150 13.02 12.74 -22.06
C CYS A 150 12.37 14.12 -22.27
N GLU A 151 11.16 14.27 -21.76
CA GLU A 151 10.54 15.57 -21.58
C GLU A 151 11.34 16.49 -20.64
N GLU A 152 10.95 17.76 -20.61
CA GLU A 152 11.47 18.78 -19.69
C GLU A 152 11.33 18.34 -18.23
N SER A 153 11.97 19.07 -17.32
CA SER A 153 11.87 18.78 -15.89
C SER A 153 10.41 18.84 -15.44
N LEU A 154 9.96 17.80 -14.74
CA LEU A 154 8.64 17.76 -14.13
C LEU A 154 8.59 18.57 -12.83
N VAL A 155 9.73 18.69 -12.15
CA VAL A 155 9.94 19.55 -10.99
C VAL A 155 10.02 21.01 -11.44
N LYS A 156 9.11 21.84 -10.93
CA LYS A 156 9.04 23.28 -11.21
C LYS A 156 9.13 24.08 -9.93
N GLY A 157 10.23 24.82 -9.75
CA GLY A 157 10.41 25.74 -8.62
C GLY A 157 11.22 25.17 -7.46
N GLU A 158 11.13 25.83 -6.31
CA GLU A 158 11.80 25.46 -5.06
C GLU A 158 10.99 24.40 -4.28
N GLY A 159 11.61 23.79 -3.25
CA GLY A 159 10.92 22.84 -2.36
C GLY A 159 11.06 21.35 -2.73
N TYR A 160 11.72 21.03 -3.84
CA TYR A 160 11.92 19.65 -4.32
C TYR A 160 13.35 19.14 -4.11
N ALA A 161 14.01 19.57 -3.03
CA ALA A 161 15.44 19.32 -2.80
C ALA A 161 15.80 17.83 -2.71
N ASN A 162 14.85 16.98 -2.32
CA ASN A 162 14.98 15.53 -2.22
C ASN A 162 14.43 14.78 -3.46
N VAL A 163 14.03 15.48 -4.52
CA VAL A 163 13.57 14.88 -5.79
C VAL A 163 14.65 15.04 -6.85
N ARG A 164 15.15 13.92 -7.36
CA ARG A 164 16.16 13.85 -8.40
C ARG A 164 15.57 13.24 -9.67
N GLU A 165 15.49 14.04 -10.72
CA GLU A 165 15.17 13.56 -12.06
C GLU A 165 16.45 13.13 -12.79
N VAL A 166 16.44 11.94 -13.40
CA VAL A 166 17.53 11.47 -14.26
C VAL A 166 16.94 11.09 -15.61
N CYS A 167 17.36 11.77 -16.67
CA CYS A 167 17.03 11.36 -18.03
C CYS A 167 18.06 10.37 -18.55
N LEU A 168 17.60 9.20 -18.99
CA LEU A 168 18.43 8.19 -19.63
C LEU A 168 18.03 8.03 -21.10
N SER A 169 19.03 7.79 -21.95
CA SER A 169 18.77 7.20 -23.26
C SER A 169 18.28 5.76 -23.09
N LEU A 170 17.56 5.21 -24.06
CA LEU A 170 17.18 3.79 -24.02
C LEU A 170 18.41 2.88 -24.00
N ASP A 171 19.49 3.24 -24.68
CA ASP A 171 20.75 2.50 -24.65
C ASP A 171 21.33 2.47 -23.22
N ASP A 172 21.41 3.61 -22.53
CA ASP A 172 21.89 3.65 -21.15
C ASP A 172 20.99 2.85 -20.20
N TYR A 173 19.67 2.92 -20.39
CA TYR A 173 18.69 2.13 -19.65
C TYR A 173 18.94 0.62 -19.83
N PHE A 174 19.14 0.16 -21.07
CA PHE A 174 19.42 -1.25 -21.35
C PHE A 174 20.79 -1.67 -20.84
N GLU A 175 21.85 -0.88 -21.05
CA GLU A 175 23.19 -1.23 -20.59
C GLU A 175 23.26 -1.43 -19.07
N ARG A 176 22.50 -0.67 -18.30
CA ARG A 176 22.35 -0.86 -16.84
C ARG A 176 21.71 -2.21 -16.49
N HIS A 177 20.60 -2.55 -17.14
CA HIS A 177 19.94 -3.86 -16.95
C HIS A 177 20.86 -5.00 -17.34
N ILE A 178 21.52 -4.88 -18.50
CA ILE A 178 22.46 -5.87 -19.01
C ILE A 178 23.63 -6.04 -18.04
N ASN A 179 24.23 -4.95 -17.57
CA ASN A 179 25.36 -5.00 -16.63
C ASN A 179 25.00 -5.76 -15.36
N TRP A 180 23.83 -5.48 -14.78
CA TRP A 180 23.37 -6.18 -13.59
C TRP A 180 23.09 -7.67 -13.88
N LEU A 181 22.18 -7.96 -14.81
CA LEU A 181 21.75 -9.33 -15.12
C LEU A 181 22.92 -10.22 -15.55
N CYS A 182 23.77 -9.71 -16.44
CA CYS A 182 24.94 -10.46 -16.90
C CYS A 182 26.08 -10.51 -15.89
N GLY A 183 26.13 -9.58 -14.93
CA GLY A 183 27.01 -9.71 -13.76
C GLY A 183 26.64 -10.92 -12.91
N GLU A 184 25.33 -11.09 -12.64
CA GLU A 184 24.83 -12.22 -11.86
C GLU A 184 24.93 -13.55 -12.61
N TRP A 185 24.58 -13.60 -13.90
CA TRP A 185 24.67 -14.82 -14.71
C TRP A 185 26.07 -15.14 -15.24
N LYS A 186 27.02 -14.20 -15.13
CA LYS A 186 28.36 -14.27 -15.74
C LYS A 186 28.30 -14.50 -17.26
N CYS A 187 27.53 -13.66 -17.96
CA CYS A 187 27.32 -13.80 -19.40
C CYS A 187 28.63 -13.73 -20.20
N SER A 188 28.68 -14.48 -21.31
CA SER A 188 29.59 -14.22 -22.42
C SER A 188 29.19 -12.98 -23.23
N ALA A 189 30.07 -12.48 -24.11
CA ALA A 189 29.77 -11.37 -25.02
C ALA A 189 28.56 -11.65 -25.94
N ALA A 190 28.41 -12.91 -26.39
CA ALA A 190 27.27 -13.33 -27.21
C ALA A 190 25.96 -13.28 -26.41
N GLN A 191 25.97 -13.77 -25.16
CA GLN A 191 24.83 -13.70 -24.27
C GLN A 191 24.47 -12.26 -23.94
N ARG A 192 25.46 -11.39 -23.69
CA ARG A 192 25.24 -9.95 -23.46
C ARG A 192 24.47 -9.28 -24.61
N LYS A 193 24.88 -9.56 -25.85
CA LYS A 193 24.20 -9.04 -27.06
C LYS A 193 22.77 -9.56 -27.17
N GLU A 194 22.57 -10.84 -26.89
CA GLU A 194 21.24 -11.45 -26.90
C GLU A 194 20.34 -10.90 -25.78
N THR A 195 20.89 -10.66 -24.58
CA THR A 195 20.17 -10.01 -23.47
C THR A 195 19.65 -8.64 -23.89
N LYS A 196 20.46 -7.82 -24.59
CA LYS A 196 20.01 -6.52 -25.11
C LYS A 196 18.79 -6.67 -26.02
N LYS A 197 18.89 -7.55 -27.02
CA LYS A 197 17.79 -7.80 -27.97
C LYS A 197 16.50 -8.22 -27.26
N ILE A 198 16.61 -9.14 -26.30
CA ILE A 198 15.46 -9.62 -25.54
C ILE A 198 14.86 -8.51 -24.65
N LEU A 199 15.68 -7.65 -24.05
CA LEU A 199 15.21 -6.50 -23.28
C LEU A 199 14.48 -5.49 -24.17
N GLU A 200 15.01 -5.19 -25.35
CA GLU A 200 14.37 -4.32 -26.35
C GLU A 200 13.00 -4.87 -26.77
N GLU A 201 12.92 -6.17 -27.07
CA GLU A 201 11.67 -6.85 -27.42
C GLU A 201 10.65 -6.81 -26.27
N ARG A 202 11.11 -7.02 -25.02
CA ARG A 202 10.23 -7.09 -23.84
C ARG A 202 9.80 -5.73 -23.30
N LEU A 203 10.60 -4.67 -23.50
CA LEU A 203 10.30 -3.34 -22.96
C LEU A 203 8.92 -2.87 -23.41
N PHE A 204 8.56 -3.09 -24.68
CA PHE A 204 7.26 -2.68 -25.22
C PHE A 204 6.10 -3.29 -24.44
N TRP A 205 6.19 -4.57 -24.10
CA TRP A 205 5.17 -5.31 -23.35
C TRP A 205 5.14 -4.98 -21.86
N ASP A 206 6.22 -4.40 -21.31
CA ASP A 206 6.29 -3.99 -19.91
C ASP A 206 5.57 -2.66 -19.68
N ARG A 207 4.24 -2.61 -19.85
CA ARG A 207 3.44 -1.37 -19.88
C ARG A 207 3.64 -0.51 -18.64
N VAL A 208 3.83 -1.12 -17.47
CA VAL A 208 3.91 -0.47 -16.16
C VAL A 208 5.32 -0.57 -15.53
N ASN A 209 6.33 -0.97 -16.31
CA ASN A 209 7.72 -1.14 -15.88
C ASN A 209 7.90 -2.10 -14.67
N SER A 210 7.12 -3.17 -14.63
CA SER A 210 7.02 -4.14 -13.52
C SER A 210 8.11 -5.21 -13.54
N HIS A 211 8.62 -5.57 -14.71
CA HIS A 211 9.41 -6.79 -14.92
C HIS A 211 10.63 -6.94 -14.01
N TYR A 212 11.29 -5.82 -13.67
CA TYR A 212 12.53 -5.81 -12.89
C TYR A 212 12.42 -5.00 -11.59
N ARG A 213 11.21 -4.80 -11.07
CA ARG A 213 10.94 -4.02 -9.85
C ARG A 213 11.89 -4.39 -8.69
N PRO A 214 12.04 -5.66 -8.25
CA PRO A 214 12.93 -6.02 -7.12
C PRO A 214 14.43 -5.75 -7.34
N PHE A 215 14.84 -5.45 -8.57
CA PHE A 215 16.25 -5.28 -8.93
C PHE A 215 16.62 -3.81 -9.19
N ARG A 216 15.66 -2.88 -9.13
CA ARG A 216 15.86 -1.47 -9.52
C ARG A 216 17.05 -0.82 -8.80
N ALA A 217 17.23 -1.05 -7.50
CA ALA A 217 18.35 -0.47 -6.78
C ALA A 217 19.73 -0.96 -7.24
N GLU A 218 19.83 -2.21 -7.71
CA GLU A 218 21.09 -2.74 -8.24
C GLU A 218 21.30 -2.28 -9.69
N ILE A 219 20.23 -2.20 -10.49
CA ILE A 219 20.26 -1.69 -11.87
C ILE A 219 20.66 -0.20 -11.91
N PHE A 220 20.18 0.60 -10.96
CA PHE A 220 20.43 2.04 -10.87
C PHE A 220 21.40 2.41 -9.74
N ALA A 221 22.27 1.48 -9.33
CA ALA A 221 23.10 1.63 -8.13
C ALA A 221 23.98 2.90 -8.11
N ASP A 222 24.51 3.32 -9.25
CA ASP A 222 25.32 4.54 -9.41
C ASP A 222 24.50 5.85 -9.37
N LEU A 223 23.17 5.76 -9.46
CA LEU A 223 22.27 6.91 -9.30
C LEU A 223 21.80 7.08 -7.85
N LEU A 224 21.99 6.07 -7.00
CA LEU A 224 21.63 6.11 -5.59
C LEU A 224 22.75 6.71 -4.74
N HIS A 225 22.38 7.37 -3.64
CA HIS A 225 23.38 7.76 -2.63
C HIS A 225 24.05 6.51 -2.05
N ALA A 226 25.35 6.57 -1.78
CA ALA A 226 26.11 5.41 -1.29
C ALA A 226 25.65 4.92 0.10
N ASP A 227 25.08 5.82 0.90
CA ASP A 227 24.63 5.60 2.26
C ASP A 227 23.16 5.13 2.37
N THR A 228 22.39 5.07 1.28
CA THR A 228 20.97 4.66 1.30
C THR A 228 20.81 3.25 1.89
N PRO A 229 20.24 3.06 3.10
CA PRO A 229 20.01 1.74 3.69
C PRO A 229 18.73 1.06 3.20
N LEU A 230 17.72 1.85 2.80
CA LEU A 230 16.42 1.37 2.34
C LEU A 230 16.08 1.98 0.97
N TRP A 231 15.47 1.20 0.10
CA TRP A 231 14.94 1.71 -1.17
C TRP A 231 13.57 1.11 -1.45
N GLY A 232 12.71 1.80 -2.19
CA GLY A 232 11.43 1.24 -2.61
C GLY A 232 11.11 1.55 -4.07
N TRP A 233 10.23 0.77 -4.68
CA TRP A 233 9.55 1.25 -5.88
C TRP A 233 8.29 2.00 -5.49
N VAL A 234 7.87 2.91 -6.36
CA VAL A 234 6.60 3.63 -6.20
C VAL A 234 5.98 3.88 -7.58
N ASP A 235 4.67 3.75 -7.68
CA ASP A 235 3.91 4.18 -8.85
C ASP A 235 3.67 5.69 -8.80
N LEU A 236 3.43 6.31 -9.95
CA LEU A 236 3.31 7.77 -10.03
C LEU A 236 1.88 8.25 -9.78
N ASP A 237 0.89 7.36 -9.80
CA ASP A 237 -0.52 7.64 -9.54
C ASP A 237 -0.90 7.42 -8.05
N VAL A 238 0.06 7.61 -7.16
CA VAL A 238 -0.13 7.65 -5.70
C VAL A 238 0.03 9.07 -5.17
N PHE A 239 -0.58 9.36 -4.04
CA PHE A 239 -0.20 10.49 -3.19
C PHE A 239 0.47 9.92 -1.94
N LEU A 240 1.63 10.45 -1.54
CA LEU A 240 2.36 10.00 -0.36
C LEU A 240 1.94 10.77 0.90
N GLY A 241 1.67 10.05 1.99
CA GLY A 241 1.34 10.61 3.29
C GLY A 241 2.58 11.01 4.09
N SER A 242 2.44 11.04 5.41
CA SER A 242 3.53 11.36 6.32
C SER A 242 4.35 10.10 6.62
N PHE A 243 5.51 9.93 5.98
CA PHE A 243 6.41 8.83 6.29
C PHE A 243 6.95 8.93 7.71
N GLU A 244 7.05 10.15 8.25
CA GLU A 244 7.61 10.39 9.59
C GLU A 244 6.70 9.87 10.69
N ARG A 245 5.38 9.77 10.41
CA ARG A 245 4.40 9.16 11.31
C ARG A 245 4.08 7.72 10.99
N MET A 246 3.90 7.39 9.71
CA MET A 246 3.28 6.14 9.28
C MET A 246 4.24 5.07 8.82
N PHE A 247 5.47 5.42 8.45
CA PHE A 247 6.47 4.42 8.09
C PHE A 247 7.10 3.83 9.36
N PRO A 248 7.26 2.50 9.47
CA PRO A 248 7.69 1.83 10.69
C PRO A 248 9.21 1.95 10.87
N TRP A 249 9.71 3.17 11.08
CA TRP A 249 11.15 3.46 11.15
C TRP A 249 11.85 2.64 12.23
N ASP A 250 11.21 2.46 13.38
CA ASP A 250 11.66 1.65 14.53
C ASP A 250 11.85 0.17 14.18
N LEU A 251 11.09 -0.34 13.22
CA LEU A 251 11.17 -1.73 12.77
C LEU A 251 11.97 -1.92 11.48
N SER A 252 12.17 -0.85 10.71
CA SER A 252 12.60 -0.93 9.31
C SER A 252 13.95 -1.63 9.10
N ALA A 253 14.87 -1.54 10.06
CA ALA A 253 16.19 -2.16 10.00
C ALA A 253 16.17 -3.71 10.13
N TYR A 254 15.09 -4.27 10.70
CA TYR A 254 14.95 -5.69 11.01
C TYR A 254 14.33 -6.52 9.87
N TYR A 255 13.77 -5.85 8.85
CA TYR A 255 13.06 -6.52 7.76
C TYR A 255 13.76 -6.31 6.42
N ASP A 256 13.82 -7.36 5.60
CA ASP A 256 14.38 -7.29 4.26
C ASP A 256 13.40 -6.64 3.27
N VAL A 257 12.09 -6.84 3.48
CA VAL A 257 11.02 -6.32 2.63
C VAL A 257 9.89 -5.73 3.49
N ILE A 258 9.47 -4.50 3.19
CA ILE A 258 8.32 -3.85 3.81
C ILE A 258 7.26 -3.61 2.73
N LEU A 259 6.08 -4.19 2.95
CA LEU A 259 4.99 -4.24 1.99
C LEU A 259 3.90 -3.28 2.46
N ALA A 260 3.61 -2.24 1.68
CA ALA A 260 2.59 -1.26 2.03
C ALA A 260 1.34 -1.53 1.20
N GLY A 261 0.26 -2.06 1.81
CA GLY A 261 -0.97 -2.35 1.08
C GLY A 261 -2.12 -2.83 1.94
N TRP A 262 -3.35 -2.64 1.46
CA TRP A 262 -4.59 -3.03 2.15
C TRP A 262 -4.79 -4.55 2.12
N PRO A 263 -5.32 -5.23 3.18
CA PRO A 263 -5.75 -6.62 3.08
C PRO A 263 -6.75 -6.79 1.93
N THR A 264 -6.43 -7.66 0.98
CA THR A 264 -7.34 -8.07 -0.08
C THR A 264 -7.86 -9.47 0.23
N GLY A 265 -9.10 -9.76 -0.14
CA GLY A 265 -9.77 -11.02 0.15
C GLY A 265 -11.04 -10.83 0.98
N ASP A 266 -11.58 -11.94 1.49
CA ASP A 266 -12.73 -11.89 2.40
C ASP A 266 -12.26 -11.65 3.85
N ASN A 267 -13.22 -11.48 4.75
CA ASN A 267 -12.96 -11.12 6.15
C ASN A 267 -11.99 -12.08 6.87
N ASN A 268 -11.87 -13.33 6.42
CA ASN A 268 -11.04 -14.34 7.07
C ASN A 268 -9.84 -14.73 6.20
N ARG A 269 -10.01 -14.82 4.89
CA ARG A 269 -8.97 -15.20 3.94
C ARG A 269 -8.33 -13.97 3.34
N VAL A 270 -7.08 -13.72 3.75
CA VAL A 270 -6.32 -12.54 3.32
C VAL A 270 -5.27 -12.92 2.31
N GLN A 271 -5.45 -12.45 1.09
CA GLN A 271 -4.47 -12.52 0.02
C GLN A 271 -3.28 -11.61 0.33
N VAL A 272 -2.09 -12.10 -0.01
CA VAL A 272 -0.82 -11.42 0.25
C VAL A 272 0.01 -11.38 -1.02
N PHE A 273 0.41 -10.18 -1.40
CA PHE A 273 1.32 -9.92 -2.50
C PHE A 273 2.16 -8.67 -2.19
N MET A 274 3.26 -8.49 -2.92
CA MET A 274 4.05 -7.26 -3.02
C MET A 274 3.30 -6.28 -3.90
N PRO A 275 2.72 -5.22 -3.35
CA PRO A 275 1.85 -4.37 -4.13
C PRO A 275 2.63 -3.57 -5.19
N GLY A 276 2.06 -3.47 -6.39
CA GLY A 276 2.66 -2.75 -7.51
C GLY A 276 2.96 -1.30 -7.15
N HIS A 277 2.08 -0.63 -6.41
CA HIS A 277 2.18 0.80 -6.14
C HIS A 277 3.27 1.21 -5.13
N LEU A 278 3.63 0.38 -4.13
CA LEU A 278 4.67 0.71 -3.13
C LEU A 278 5.15 -0.54 -2.39
N THR A 279 6.44 -0.86 -2.54
CA THR A 279 7.14 -1.84 -1.68
C THR A 279 8.56 -1.35 -1.43
N VAL A 280 9.01 -1.48 -0.20
CA VAL A 280 10.34 -1.06 0.28
C VAL A 280 11.19 -2.28 0.60
N PHE A 281 12.48 -2.16 0.38
CA PHE A 281 13.48 -3.19 0.53
C PHE A 281 14.65 -2.64 1.33
N LYS A 282 15.24 -3.50 2.14
CA LYS A 282 16.59 -3.30 2.60
C LYS A 282 17.54 -3.29 1.41
N ARG A 283 18.39 -2.27 1.32
CA ARG A 283 19.42 -2.20 0.27
C ARG A 283 20.54 -3.17 0.59
N SER A 284 20.35 -4.42 0.19
CA SER A 284 21.33 -5.49 0.28
C SER A 284 21.34 -6.32 -0.99
N LYS A 285 22.53 -6.67 -1.47
CA LYS A 285 22.69 -7.57 -2.61
C LYS A 285 22.06 -8.94 -2.37
N ASP A 286 22.01 -9.38 -1.12
CA ASP A 286 21.44 -10.67 -0.76
C ASP A 286 19.92 -10.68 -0.95
N VAL A 287 19.25 -9.54 -0.74
CA VAL A 287 17.82 -9.39 -1.00
C VAL A 287 17.55 -9.50 -2.50
N ALA A 288 18.28 -8.75 -3.34
CA ALA A 288 18.14 -8.85 -4.80
C ALA A 288 18.46 -10.27 -5.32
N ARG A 289 19.49 -10.92 -4.76
CA ARG A 289 19.86 -12.30 -5.12
C ARG A 289 18.83 -13.33 -4.70
N ALA A 290 18.14 -13.12 -3.59
CA ALA A 290 17.04 -13.99 -3.18
C ALA A 290 15.91 -13.98 -4.23
N PHE A 291 15.65 -12.85 -4.89
CA PHE A 291 14.71 -12.83 -6.03
C PHE A 291 15.31 -13.41 -7.31
N MET A 292 16.62 -13.29 -7.53
CA MET A 292 17.31 -13.95 -8.66
C MET A 292 17.33 -15.48 -8.54
N SER A 293 17.11 -16.04 -7.35
CA SER A 293 17.03 -17.51 -7.16
C SER A 293 15.73 -18.12 -7.68
N LEU A 294 14.74 -17.29 -8.03
CA LEU A 294 13.53 -17.72 -8.74
C LEU A 294 13.93 -18.50 -9.99
N ASP A 295 13.38 -19.71 -10.15
CA ASP A 295 13.81 -20.67 -11.17
C ASP A 295 13.93 -20.03 -12.56
N ARG A 296 12.89 -19.30 -13.00
CA ARG A 296 12.83 -18.68 -14.33
C ARG A 296 13.79 -17.50 -14.53
N LEU A 297 14.46 -17.04 -13.47
CA LEU A 297 15.48 -15.98 -13.50
C LEU A 297 16.88 -16.47 -13.13
N SER A 298 17.02 -17.71 -12.65
CA SER A 298 18.24 -18.20 -12.02
C SER A 298 19.43 -18.34 -12.97
N SER A 299 19.20 -18.26 -14.28
CA SER A 299 20.24 -18.26 -15.31
C SER A 299 19.79 -17.54 -16.57
N PHE A 300 20.76 -17.14 -17.40
CA PHE A 300 20.50 -16.57 -18.72
C PHE A 300 19.57 -17.44 -19.57
N GLU A 301 19.79 -18.76 -19.64
CA GLU A 301 18.99 -19.66 -20.48
C GLU A 301 17.54 -19.75 -20.01
N LYS A 302 17.31 -19.80 -18.68
CA LYS A 302 15.96 -19.82 -18.12
C LYS A 302 15.24 -18.48 -18.32
N TRP A 303 15.93 -17.35 -18.08
CA TRP A 303 15.39 -16.02 -18.32
C TRP A 303 15.08 -15.78 -19.80
N LYS A 304 15.92 -16.30 -20.71
CA LYS A 304 15.70 -16.25 -22.15
C LYS A 304 14.50 -17.08 -22.56
N ALA A 305 14.37 -18.30 -22.04
CA ALA A 305 13.25 -19.21 -22.34
C ALA A 305 11.90 -18.72 -21.80
N ARG A 306 11.92 -17.82 -20.81
CA ARG A 306 10.71 -17.23 -20.22
C ARG A 306 9.87 -16.50 -21.28
N LYS A 307 8.58 -16.84 -21.32
CA LYS A 307 7.53 -16.04 -21.95
C LYS A 307 6.98 -15.05 -20.92
N TRP A 308 6.80 -13.80 -21.30
CA TRP A 308 6.17 -12.78 -20.47
C TRP A 308 4.72 -12.69 -20.92
N GLU A 309 3.84 -13.28 -20.13
CA GLU A 309 2.44 -13.47 -20.50
C GLU A 309 1.50 -12.55 -19.68
N TRP A 310 2.03 -11.77 -18.74
CA TRP A 310 1.26 -10.84 -17.90
C TRP A 310 2.08 -9.65 -17.41
N ASP A 311 1.40 -8.54 -17.10
CA ASP A 311 1.96 -7.21 -16.83
C ASP A 311 2.37 -6.96 -15.36
N SER A 312 2.17 -7.93 -14.45
CA SER A 312 2.37 -7.75 -12.99
C SER A 312 3.13 -8.92 -12.31
N PRO A 313 4.36 -9.25 -12.72
CA PRO A 313 5.20 -10.28 -12.09
C PRO A 313 5.53 -10.02 -10.61
N GLU A 314 5.57 -8.76 -10.18
CA GLU A 314 5.74 -8.35 -8.79
C GLU A 314 4.59 -8.81 -7.90
N GLU A 315 3.35 -8.63 -8.34
CA GLU A 315 2.15 -8.98 -7.56
C GLU A 315 1.83 -10.49 -7.62
N SER A 316 2.54 -11.22 -8.48
CA SER A 316 2.32 -12.65 -8.75
C SER A 316 3.57 -13.46 -8.43
N GLU A 317 4.43 -13.71 -9.42
CA GLU A 317 5.55 -14.63 -9.32
C GLU A 317 6.58 -14.22 -8.25
N TYR A 318 6.97 -12.93 -8.18
CA TYR A 318 7.90 -12.46 -7.15
C TYR A 318 7.26 -12.49 -5.76
N SER A 319 5.95 -12.19 -5.67
CA SER A 319 5.19 -12.32 -4.43
C SER A 319 5.17 -13.76 -3.93
N HIS A 320 4.77 -14.68 -4.81
CA HIS A 320 4.78 -16.11 -4.53
C HIS A 320 6.17 -16.56 -4.05
N HIS A 321 7.22 -16.15 -4.75
CA HIS A 321 8.60 -16.49 -4.39
C HIS A 321 8.98 -15.95 -3.01
N LEU A 322 8.71 -14.66 -2.73
CA LEU A 322 8.97 -14.03 -1.43
C LEU A 322 8.36 -14.85 -0.28
N PHE A 323 7.06 -15.14 -0.35
CA PHE A 323 6.34 -15.75 0.76
C PHE A 323 6.59 -17.25 0.91
N THR A 324 6.79 -17.98 -0.19
CA THR A 324 6.84 -19.46 -0.17
C THR A 324 8.25 -20.04 -0.24
N SER A 325 9.19 -19.34 -0.87
CA SER A 325 10.44 -19.94 -1.34
C SER A 325 11.69 -19.22 -0.85
N THR A 326 11.61 -17.93 -0.51
CA THR A 326 12.75 -17.21 0.07
C THR A 326 12.80 -17.34 1.58
N SER A 327 14.01 -17.20 2.13
CA SER A 327 14.24 -17.03 3.57
C SER A 327 14.12 -15.57 4.02
N LEU A 328 13.71 -14.64 3.16
CA LEU A 328 13.71 -13.21 3.51
C LEU A 328 12.72 -12.93 4.63
N THR A 329 13.09 -12.00 5.50
CA THR A 329 12.19 -11.41 6.48
C THR A 329 11.29 -10.37 5.80
N PHE A 330 10.05 -10.24 6.26
CA PHE A 330 9.16 -9.22 5.72
C PHE A 330 8.22 -8.65 6.78
N LEU A 331 7.77 -7.42 6.55
CA LEU A 331 6.73 -6.74 7.32
C LEU A 331 5.70 -6.16 6.35
N ARG A 332 4.47 -6.64 6.42
CA ARG A 332 3.34 -6.08 5.70
C ARG A 332 2.54 -5.16 6.59
N LEU A 333 2.31 -3.95 6.10
CA LEU A 333 1.50 -2.91 6.73
C LEU A 333 0.10 -2.97 6.13
N GLY A 334 -0.79 -3.71 6.77
CA GLY A 334 -2.15 -3.96 6.28
C GLY A 334 -3.02 -2.72 6.15
N THR A 335 -2.70 -1.62 6.83
CA THR A 335 -3.47 -0.37 6.77
C THR A 335 -2.63 0.79 6.25
N ALA A 336 -1.58 0.51 5.48
CA ALA A 336 -0.73 1.55 4.88
C ALA A 336 -1.40 2.26 3.69
N LEU A 337 -2.38 1.64 3.04
CA LEU A 337 -3.16 2.28 1.98
C LEU A 337 -4.42 2.91 2.58
N ALA A 338 -4.66 4.20 2.31
CA ALA A 338 -5.96 4.82 2.58
C ALA A 338 -6.98 4.38 1.52
N ASP A 339 -7.56 3.19 1.69
CA ASP A 339 -8.52 2.58 0.76
C ASP A 339 -9.96 2.72 1.26
N ALA A 340 -10.57 3.89 1.04
CA ALA A 340 -11.97 4.15 1.40
C ALA A 340 -12.72 4.86 0.27
N SER A 341 -14.06 4.78 0.29
CA SER A 341 -14.92 5.54 -0.65
C SER A 341 -14.70 7.05 -0.54
N HIS A 342 -14.33 7.51 0.66
CA HIS A 342 -13.97 8.88 0.95
C HIS A 342 -12.56 8.94 1.54
N HIS A 343 -11.68 9.75 0.97
CA HIS A 343 -10.33 9.92 1.48
C HIS A 343 -9.82 11.36 1.32
N LEU A 344 -8.79 11.68 2.09
CA LEU A 344 -8.16 12.99 2.16
C LEU A 344 -6.67 12.86 1.91
N SER A 345 -6.12 13.73 1.07
CA SER A 345 -4.66 13.84 0.83
C SER A 345 -4.16 15.23 1.18
N SER A 346 -3.08 15.31 1.96
CA SER A 346 -2.41 16.56 2.28
C SER A 346 -0.90 16.35 2.33
N LEU A 347 -0.14 17.37 1.92
CA LEU A 347 1.32 17.32 1.98
C LEU A 347 1.79 17.16 3.42
N SER A 348 2.83 16.34 3.65
CA SER A 348 3.45 16.18 4.98
C SER A 348 3.79 17.55 5.61
N PRO A 349 3.53 17.76 6.92
CA PRO A 349 3.05 16.78 7.89
C PRO A 349 1.53 16.54 7.85
N GLY A 350 0.78 17.05 6.87
CA GLY A 350 -0.67 16.83 6.72
C GLY A 350 -1.08 15.36 6.73
N GLY A 351 -0.44 14.51 5.91
CA GLY A 351 -0.74 13.08 5.85
C GLY A 351 -1.92 12.73 4.94
N ILE A 352 -2.32 11.47 4.95
CA ILE A 352 -3.44 10.94 4.14
C ILE A 352 -4.36 10.14 5.04
N TYR A 353 -5.67 10.30 4.84
CA TYR A 353 -6.66 9.67 5.69
C TYR A 353 -7.76 8.98 4.87
N ALA A 354 -8.05 7.74 5.24
CA ALA A 354 -9.32 7.10 4.91
C ALA A 354 -10.40 7.60 5.89
N LEU A 355 -11.58 7.90 5.36
CA LEU A 355 -12.69 8.41 6.16
C LEU A 355 -13.65 7.28 6.50
N GLU A 356 -13.57 6.84 7.74
CA GLU A 356 -14.28 5.68 8.26
C GLU A 356 -15.64 6.11 8.81
N ASN A 357 -16.61 5.21 8.75
CA ASN A 357 -18.01 5.49 9.12
C ASN A 357 -18.61 6.72 8.41
N ALA A 358 -18.20 7.00 7.17
CA ALA A 358 -18.72 8.13 6.39
C ALA A 358 -20.26 8.15 6.25
N TRP A 359 -20.90 6.98 6.30
CA TRP A 359 -22.36 6.81 6.25
C TRP A 359 -23.10 7.33 7.49
N TRP A 360 -22.38 7.70 8.57
CA TRP A 360 -22.92 8.41 9.73
C TRP A 360 -22.71 9.92 9.68
N ALA A 361 -22.04 10.44 8.65
CA ALA A 361 -21.71 11.86 8.57
C ALA A 361 -22.96 12.76 8.52
N ASP A 362 -24.08 12.25 8.01
CA ASP A 362 -25.35 12.99 7.89
C ASP A 362 -26.18 12.97 9.19
N ARG A 363 -25.74 12.31 10.26
CA ARG A 363 -26.52 12.17 11.49
C ARG A 363 -26.18 13.24 12.53
N ASP A 364 -27.21 13.67 13.24
CA ASP A 364 -27.09 14.62 14.36
C ASP A 364 -26.40 13.95 15.56
N PRO A 365 -25.32 14.53 16.11
CA PRO A 365 -24.58 13.92 17.23
C PRO A 365 -25.37 13.80 18.54
N SER A 366 -26.44 14.58 18.72
CA SER A 366 -27.28 14.57 19.92
C SER A 366 -28.45 13.59 19.82
N THR A 367 -28.99 13.35 18.61
CA THR A 367 -30.16 12.47 18.42
C THR A 367 -29.85 11.17 17.67
N ALA A 368 -28.71 11.07 16.98
CA ALA A 368 -28.36 10.02 16.01
C ALA A 368 -29.32 9.90 14.81
N GLU A 369 -30.25 10.84 14.66
CA GLU A 369 -31.17 10.91 13.53
C GLU A 369 -30.51 11.56 12.31
N PRO A 370 -30.80 11.11 11.08
CA PRO A 370 -30.30 11.77 9.88
C PRO A 370 -30.80 13.22 9.78
N ASP A 371 -29.91 14.14 9.43
CA ASP A 371 -30.24 15.53 9.11
C ASP A 371 -31.00 15.56 7.78
N PRO A 372 -32.27 16.01 7.76
CA PRO A 372 -33.08 16.04 6.54
C PRO A 372 -32.46 16.85 5.39
N SER A 373 -31.58 17.82 5.69
CA SER A 373 -30.90 18.64 4.67
C SER A 373 -29.72 17.92 4.02
N LEU A 374 -29.14 16.93 4.69
CA LEU A 374 -27.97 16.17 4.26
C LEU A 374 -28.29 14.72 3.88
N HIS A 375 -29.51 14.26 4.22
CA HIS A 375 -29.91 12.87 4.13
C HIS A 375 -29.62 12.24 2.76
N GLY A 376 -29.03 11.03 2.80
CA GLY A 376 -28.72 10.24 1.62
C GLY A 376 -27.55 10.77 0.80
N SER A 377 -26.75 11.71 1.33
CA SER A 377 -25.58 12.26 0.66
C SER A 377 -24.41 12.41 1.63
N PRO A 378 -23.66 11.31 1.89
CA PRO A 378 -22.45 11.33 2.70
C PRO A 378 -21.46 12.41 2.23
N GLU A 379 -21.34 12.63 0.92
CA GLU A 379 -20.52 13.70 0.34
C GLU A 379 -20.89 15.08 0.89
N ARG A 380 -22.16 15.48 0.79
CA ARG A 380 -22.63 16.79 1.28
C ARG A 380 -22.41 16.93 2.78
N ALA A 381 -22.66 15.85 3.52
CA ALA A 381 -22.44 15.84 4.96
C ALA A 381 -20.96 16.02 5.31
N LEU A 382 -20.05 15.28 4.68
CA LEU A 382 -18.61 15.39 4.90
C LEU A 382 -18.04 16.74 4.48
N VAL A 383 -18.50 17.28 3.35
CA VAL A 383 -18.17 18.65 2.96
C VAL A 383 -18.67 19.64 4.00
N SER A 384 -19.82 19.44 4.64
CA SER A 384 -20.27 20.30 5.74
C SER A 384 -19.37 20.22 6.98
N LEU A 385 -18.72 19.06 7.20
CA LEU A 385 -17.81 18.77 8.31
C LEU A 385 -16.34 19.13 8.04
N ARG A 386 -16.00 19.71 6.88
CA ARG A 386 -14.62 20.01 6.47
C ARG A 386 -13.79 20.80 7.51
N ALA A 387 -14.39 21.75 8.21
CA ALA A 387 -13.68 22.51 9.25
C ALA A 387 -13.33 21.63 10.46
N GLN A 388 -14.21 20.70 10.83
CA GLN A 388 -14.02 19.75 11.92
C GLN A 388 -12.99 18.68 11.56
N ILE A 389 -13.01 18.21 10.31
CA ILE A 389 -12.01 17.31 9.75
C ILE A 389 -10.63 17.97 9.74
N ASN A 390 -10.55 19.21 9.23
CA ASN A 390 -9.30 19.97 9.22
C ASN A 390 -8.72 20.11 10.63
N ALA A 391 -9.56 20.48 11.61
CA ALA A 391 -9.14 20.61 13.00
C ALA A 391 -8.59 19.29 13.58
N ALA A 392 -9.24 18.14 13.31
CA ALA A 392 -8.75 16.84 13.77
C ALA A 392 -7.37 16.49 13.18
N ILE A 393 -7.12 16.87 11.92
CA ILE A 393 -5.81 16.69 11.28
C ILE A 393 -4.76 17.60 11.93
N GLU A 394 -5.07 18.88 12.18
CA GLU A 394 -4.13 19.80 12.84
C GLU A 394 -3.80 19.34 14.27
N ASP A 395 -4.77 18.82 15.02
CA ASP A 395 -4.53 18.27 16.35
C ASP A 395 -3.53 17.11 16.29
N ASN A 396 -3.74 16.16 15.37
CA ASN A 396 -2.84 15.02 15.17
C ASN A 396 -1.42 15.45 14.78
N ILE A 397 -1.28 16.52 13.98
CA ILE A 397 0.02 17.12 13.67
C ILE A 397 0.65 17.69 14.95
N GLY A 398 -0.12 18.45 15.73
CA GLY A 398 0.32 19.06 16.98
C GLY A 398 0.81 18.03 17.99
N GLU A 399 0.00 16.99 18.25
CA GLU A 399 0.33 15.89 19.16
C GLU A 399 1.63 15.19 18.76
N HIS A 400 1.84 14.97 17.47
CA HIS A 400 3.07 14.35 16.99
C HIS A 400 4.30 15.26 17.15
N LEU A 401 4.17 16.56 16.89
CA LEU A 401 5.27 17.52 17.06
C LEU A 401 5.65 17.69 18.54
N GLU A 402 4.67 17.70 19.45
CA GLU A 402 4.91 17.74 20.89
C GLU A 402 5.54 16.43 21.39
N GLY A 403 5.05 15.29 20.92
CA GLY A 403 5.60 13.96 21.25
C GLY A 403 7.03 13.74 20.75
N ALA A 404 7.38 14.25 19.57
CA ALA A 404 8.74 14.15 19.03
C ALA A 404 9.80 14.87 19.91
N GLY A 405 9.39 15.84 20.73
CA GLY A 405 10.25 16.56 21.66
C GLY A 405 10.63 15.79 22.93
N SER A 406 9.97 14.67 23.24
CA SER A 406 10.15 13.93 24.51
C SER A 406 10.96 12.64 24.39
N SER A 407 11.83 12.53 23.38
CA SER A 407 12.77 11.42 23.12
C SER A 407 12.19 10.17 22.45
N ALA A 408 11.83 10.29 21.18
CA ALA A 408 12.09 9.34 20.08
C ALA A 408 11.20 9.74 18.89
N PHE A 409 11.77 9.75 17.69
CA PHE A 409 10.96 9.75 16.49
C PHE A 409 10.06 8.49 16.47
N GLY A 410 8.79 8.68 16.12
CA GLY A 410 7.86 7.60 15.79
C GLY A 410 7.03 7.09 16.97
N MET A 411 5.71 7.03 16.78
CA MET A 411 4.90 6.12 17.58
C MET A 411 5.51 4.72 17.42
N GLN A 412 5.83 4.06 18.54
CA GLN A 412 6.30 2.69 18.52
C GLN A 412 5.32 1.86 17.68
N THR A 413 5.81 1.22 16.61
CA THR A 413 4.91 0.52 15.68
C THR A 413 4.16 -0.60 16.39
N PHE A 414 4.81 -1.26 17.36
CA PHE A 414 4.19 -2.30 18.18
C PHE A 414 4.03 -1.89 19.64
N SER A 415 2.81 -1.94 20.14
CA SER A 415 2.50 -1.66 21.54
C SER A 415 2.49 -2.94 22.39
N ALA A 416 2.47 -2.78 23.71
CA ALA A 416 2.25 -3.91 24.62
C ALA A 416 0.82 -4.51 24.52
N GLN A 417 -0.13 -3.79 23.91
CA GLN A 417 -1.52 -4.22 23.76
C GLN A 417 -1.74 -5.07 22.51
N GLY A 418 -0.81 -5.00 21.53
CA GLY A 418 -0.98 -5.72 20.28
C GLY A 418 -0.94 -7.24 20.46
N VAL A 419 -1.82 -7.93 19.75
CA VAL A 419 -2.01 -9.39 19.81
C VAL A 419 -1.40 -10.00 18.57
N GLU A 420 -0.53 -11.01 18.74
CA GLU A 420 0.16 -11.70 17.66
C GLU A 420 -0.10 -13.21 17.70
N ARG A 421 -0.29 -13.82 16.53
CA ARG A 421 -0.46 -15.27 16.35
C ARG A 421 0.27 -15.74 15.11
N GLU A 422 0.76 -16.97 15.16
CA GLU A 422 1.26 -17.66 13.97
C GLU A 422 0.11 -17.96 13.00
N VAL A 423 0.39 -17.86 11.70
CA VAL A 423 -0.54 -18.17 10.62
C VAL A 423 0.09 -19.10 9.60
N GLU A 424 -0.74 -19.94 9.00
CA GLU A 424 -0.32 -20.81 7.91
C GLU A 424 -0.55 -20.13 6.56
N MET A 425 0.51 -20.03 5.75
CA MET A 425 0.43 -19.53 4.39
C MET A 425 -0.05 -20.64 3.45
N ARG A 426 -1.07 -20.35 2.65
CA ARG A 426 -1.57 -21.20 1.56
C ARG A 426 -1.18 -20.59 0.22
N SER A 427 -0.79 -21.41 -0.75
CA SER A 427 -0.43 -20.93 -2.07
C SER A 427 -0.83 -21.87 -3.20
N GLY A 428 -0.79 -21.35 -4.43
CA GLY A 428 -1.04 -22.11 -5.65
C GLY A 428 -2.50 -22.19 -6.06
N LYS A 429 -2.74 -22.99 -7.11
CA LYS A 429 -4.03 -23.05 -7.81
C LYS A 429 -5.19 -23.55 -6.94
N GLU A 430 -4.93 -24.52 -6.06
CA GLU A 430 -5.92 -25.01 -5.10
C GLU A 430 -6.28 -23.90 -4.11
N ALA A 431 -5.28 -23.23 -3.55
CA ALA A 431 -5.51 -22.09 -2.70
C ALA A 431 -6.26 -20.98 -3.42
N ALA A 432 -6.17 -20.84 -4.75
CA ALA A 432 -6.90 -19.85 -5.55
C ALA A 432 -8.33 -20.26 -5.97
N GLU A 433 -8.83 -21.44 -5.60
CA GLU A 433 -10.10 -21.95 -6.11
C GLU A 433 -11.27 -20.98 -5.85
N GLY A 434 -12.07 -20.76 -6.89
CA GLY A 434 -13.24 -19.88 -6.86
C GLY A 434 -12.95 -18.37 -6.97
N LEU A 435 -11.69 -17.95 -7.11
CA LEU A 435 -11.32 -16.54 -7.25
C LEU A 435 -11.12 -16.12 -8.71
N GLU A 436 -11.55 -14.90 -9.02
CA GLU A 436 -11.13 -14.18 -10.21
C GLU A 436 -9.84 -13.40 -9.89
N LEU A 437 -8.74 -13.78 -10.55
CA LEU A 437 -7.41 -13.20 -10.34
C LEU A 437 -6.94 -12.51 -11.62
N TRP A 438 -6.26 -11.37 -11.47
CA TRP A 438 -5.62 -10.66 -12.58
C TRP A 438 -4.27 -11.25 -13.01
N PHE A 439 -3.88 -12.37 -12.39
CA PHE A 439 -2.64 -13.09 -12.66
C PHE A 439 -2.85 -14.61 -12.55
N PRO A 440 -1.92 -15.44 -13.05
CA PRO A 440 -2.07 -16.89 -13.05
C PRO A 440 -2.25 -17.48 -11.63
N PRO A 441 -3.25 -18.35 -11.39
CA PRO A 441 -3.63 -18.82 -10.07
C PRO A 441 -2.54 -19.63 -9.34
N GLU A 442 -1.56 -20.19 -10.06
CA GLU A 442 -0.40 -20.85 -9.45
C GLU A 442 0.47 -19.93 -8.59
N PHE A 443 0.37 -18.61 -8.76
CA PHE A 443 1.11 -17.63 -7.97
C PHE A 443 0.30 -17.03 -6.82
N TYR A 444 -0.93 -17.48 -6.61
CA TYR A 444 -1.75 -17.01 -5.50
C TYR A 444 -1.12 -17.36 -4.15
N VAL A 445 -1.15 -16.41 -3.22
CA VAL A 445 -0.72 -16.59 -1.83
C VAL A 445 -1.73 -15.92 -0.92
N ALA A 446 -2.14 -16.62 0.14
CA ALA A 446 -3.03 -16.11 1.18
C ALA A 446 -2.78 -16.79 2.51
N TYR A 447 -3.44 -16.31 3.56
CA TYR A 447 -3.58 -17.02 4.83
C TYR A 447 -4.99 -16.84 5.38
N GLU A 448 -5.37 -17.71 6.31
CA GLU A 448 -6.60 -17.59 7.07
C GLU A 448 -6.32 -16.91 8.41
N SER A 449 -6.95 -15.78 8.64
CA SER A 449 -6.86 -15.03 9.88
C SER A 449 -7.62 -15.74 10.98
N THR A 450 -6.93 -16.04 12.07
CA THR A 450 -7.57 -16.56 13.28
C THR A 450 -7.83 -15.45 14.30
N LEU A 451 -7.07 -14.36 14.21
CA LEU A 451 -7.25 -13.18 15.06
C LEU A 451 -8.33 -12.23 14.55
N GLY A 452 -8.47 -12.05 13.23
CA GLY A 452 -9.42 -11.10 12.64
C GLY A 452 -10.83 -11.21 13.25
N PRO A 453 -11.46 -12.40 13.28
CA PRO A 453 -12.79 -12.60 13.84
C PRO A 453 -12.95 -12.28 15.32
N SER A 454 -11.86 -12.12 16.07
CA SER A 454 -11.88 -11.77 17.50
C SER A 454 -11.97 -10.27 17.76
N PHE A 455 -11.89 -9.45 16.71
CA PHE A 455 -11.98 -7.98 16.78
C PHE A 455 -13.21 -7.48 16.01
N ASP A 456 -13.69 -6.29 16.39
CA ASP A 456 -14.76 -5.61 15.68
C ASP A 456 -14.40 -5.42 14.20
N ASN A 457 -15.41 -5.52 13.33
CA ASN A 457 -15.26 -5.43 11.88
C ASN A 457 -14.20 -6.41 11.32
N ASN A 458 -14.02 -7.57 11.95
CA ASN A 458 -12.98 -8.56 11.66
C ASN A 458 -11.54 -7.99 11.71
N GLY A 459 -11.30 -7.07 12.64
CA GLY A 459 -10.05 -6.33 12.76
C GLY A 459 -9.90 -5.23 11.71
N GLY A 460 -10.97 -4.92 10.99
CA GLY A 460 -11.04 -3.78 10.09
C GLY A 460 -10.75 -2.47 10.80
N ASP A 461 -11.09 -2.33 12.07
CA ASP A 461 -10.89 -1.09 12.86
C ASP A 461 -9.54 -1.08 13.62
N MET A 462 -8.65 -2.03 13.29
CA MET A 462 -7.36 -2.22 13.94
C MET A 462 -6.22 -2.05 12.92
N ARG A 463 -5.00 -1.79 13.42
CA ARG A 463 -3.79 -1.83 12.61
C ARG A 463 -3.34 -3.28 12.43
N ARG A 464 -3.40 -3.78 11.21
CA ARG A 464 -3.05 -5.17 10.90
C ARG A 464 -1.65 -5.29 10.31
N TYR A 465 -0.89 -6.25 10.78
CA TYR A 465 0.44 -6.58 10.28
C TYR A 465 0.56 -8.07 9.97
N LEU A 466 1.35 -8.40 8.95
CA LEU A 466 1.77 -9.78 8.68
C LEU A 466 3.29 -9.77 8.55
N MET A 467 3.98 -10.69 9.20
CA MET A 467 5.44 -10.63 9.25
C MET A 467 6.13 -11.98 9.34
N ARG A 468 7.39 -12.01 8.89
CA ARG A 468 8.36 -13.05 9.20
C ARG A 468 9.58 -12.37 9.83
N ARG A 469 9.78 -12.58 11.14
CA ARG A 469 10.80 -11.87 11.94
C ARG A 469 12.23 -12.40 11.78
N ALA A 470 12.37 -13.67 11.41
CA ALA A 470 13.67 -14.32 11.26
C ALA A 470 13.73 -15.09 9.94
N PRO A 471 14.92 -15.27 9.35
CA PRO A 471 15.06 -16.06 8.14
C PRO A 471 14.53 -17.48 8.31
N ASN A 472 13.67 -17.92 7.39
CA ASN A 472 12.93 -19.20 7.47
C ASN A 472 12.07 -19.39 8.74
N GLY A 473 11.81 -18.31 9.49
CA GLY A 473 10.96 -18.35 10.67
C GLY A 473 9.47 -18.46 10.32
N PRO A 474 8.62 -18.70 11.34
CA PRO A 474 7.18 -18.71 11.17
C PRO A 474 6.67 -17.35 10.67
N VAL A 475 5.53 -17.38 9.99
CA VAL A 475 4.80 -16.17 9.62
C VAL A 475 3.76 -15.89 10.70
N THR A 476 3.69 -14.66 11.18
CA THR A 476 2.75 -14.23 12.21
C THR A 476 1.86 -13.09 11.70
N GLU A 477 0.59 -13.11 12.09
CA GLU A 477 -0.30 -11.95 12.00
C GLU A 477 -0.33 -11.23 13.35
N ARG A 478 -0.35 -9.89 13.31
CA ARG A 478 -0.44 -9.05 14.51
C ARG A 478 -1.46 -7.95 14.31
N PHE A 479 -2.28 -7.71 15.33
CA PHE A 479 -3.20 -6.59 15.41
C PHE A 479 -2.75 -5.62 16.50
N GLU A 480 -2.66 -4.35 16.17
CA GLU A 480 -2.40 -3.24 17.09
C GLU A 480 -3.65 -2.34 17.19
N PRO A 481 -3.90 -1.74 18.37
CA PRO A 481 -4.92 -0.71 18.50
C PRO A 481 -4.72 0.41 17.46
N GLU A 482 -5.82 0.88 16.87
CA GLU A 482 -5.80 2.02 15.97
C GLU A 482 -5.85 3.34 16.76
N HIS A 483 -5.15 4.36 16.26
CA HIS A 483 -5.31 5.72 16.78
C HIS A 483 -6.50 6.38 16.08
N THR A 484 -7.69 6.25 16.66
CA THR A 484 -8.93 6.77 16.10
C THR A 484 -8.99 8.30 16.22
N LEU A 485 -8.80 9.00 15.10
CA LEU A 485 -8.96 10.46 15.02
C LEU A 485 -10.42 10.82 14.75
N LEU A 486 -11.21 11.01 15.81
CA LEU A 486 -12.63 11.33 15.69
C LEU A 486 -12.86 12.71 15.05
N VAL A 487 -13.72 12.77 14.02
CA VAL A 487 -14.12 14.04 13.42
C VAL A 487 -14.89 14.85 14.45
N ARG A 488 -14.47 16.10 14.74
CA ARG A 488 -15.08 16.96 15.77
C ARG A 488 -16.59 17.17 15.53
N VAL A 489 -17.36 17.32 16.61
CA VAL A 489 -18.78 17.68 16.52
C VAL A 489 -18.93 19.14 16.06
N PRO A 490 -19.90 19.46 15.18
CA PRO A 490 -20.13 20.83 14.73
C PRO A 490 -20.42 21.81 15.88
N PRO A 491 -20.01 23.09 15.77
CA PRO A 491 -20.35 24.11 16.75
C PRO A 491 -21.86 24.19 16.99
N GLY A 492 -22.26 24.25 18.27
CA GLY A 492 -23.67 24.32 18.67
C GLY A 492 -24.39 22.96 18.70
N LYS A 493 -23.70 21.86 18.42
CA LYS A 493 -24.17 20.48 18.66
C LYS A 493 -23.47 19.90 19.88
N GLU A 494 -24.13 19.00 20.59
CA GLU A 494 -23.55 18.29 21.73
C GLU A 494 -23.42 16.79 21.41
N ASP A 495 -22.27 16.20 21.75
CA ASP A 495 -22.03 14.76 21.61
C ASP A 495 -22.65 14.01 22.80
N THR A 496 -23.97 13.94 22.85
CA THR A 496 -24.72 13.35 23.98
C THR A 496 -25.30 11.98 23.66
N ASN A 497 -25.29 11.58 22.38
CA ASN A 497 -25.84 10.30 21.97
C ASN A 497 -24.78 9.20 22.01
N ALA A 498 -24.98 8.19 22.86
CA ALA A 498 -24.08 7.05 22.95
C ALA A 498 -23.97 6.30 21.61
N GLN A 499 -25.07 6.12 20.88
CA GLN A 499 -25.04 5.40 19.59
C GLN A 499 -24.16 6.11 18.56
N TYR A 500 -24.16 7.44 18.53
CA TYR A 500 -23.25 8.21 17.67
C TYR A 500 -21.81 8.12 18.17
N SER A 501 -21.58 8.48 19.44
CA SER A 501 -20.24 8.59 20.02
C SER A 501 -19.49 7.26 20.15
N THR A 502 -20.17 6.14 20.41
CA THR A 502 -19.53 4.83 20.58
C THR A 502 -19.54 4.04 19.26
N GLY A 503 -18.48 4.22 18.47
CA GLY A 503 -18.15 3.34 17.34
C GLY A 503 -18.76 3.71 15.99
N ASN A 504 -19.67 4.69 15.94
CA ASN A 504 -20.33 5.09 14.69
C ASN A 504 -19.91 6.49 14.19
N ARG A 505 -19.39 7.34 15.07
CA ARG A 505 -18.90 8.67 14.71
C ARG A 505 -17.87 8.57 13.58
N PRO A 506 -17.97 9.42 12.53
CA PRO A 506 -16.96 9.46 11.49
C PRO A 506 -15.57 9.74 12.07
N TRP A 507 -14.57 9.05 11.55
CA TRP A 507 -13.20 9.18 12.01
C TRP A 507 -12.19 9.02 10.88
N LEU A 508 -10.96 9.49 11.13
CA LEU A 508 -9.88 9.51 10.15
C LEU A 508 -8.89 8.41 10.49
N ARG A 509 -8.68 7.48 9.55
CA ARG A 509 -7.61 6.48 9.63
C ARG A 509 -6.44 6.95 8.79
N GLU A 510 -5.30 7.21 9.43
CA GLU A 510 -4.12 7.65 8.69
C GLU A 510 -3.51 6.49 7.87
N GLY A 511 -3.13 6.77 6.62
CA GLY A 511 -2.42 5.86 5.73
C GLY A 511 -1.04 6.42 5.34
N LEU A 512 -0.16 5.53 4.86
CA LEU A 512 1.14 5.89 4.31
C LEU A 512 1.03 6.52 2.92
N TYR A 513 0.03 6.10 2.13
CA TYR A 513 -0.25 6.63 0.79
C TYR A 513 -1.73 6.35 0.41
N ASN A 514 -2.23 7.01 -0.63
CA ASN A 514 -3.41 6.53 -1.38
C ASN A 514 -3.01 6.16 -2.82
N HIS A 515 -3.86 5.42 -3.51
CA HIS A 515 -3.63 5.02 -4.90
C HIS A 515 -4.87 5.38 -5.71
N PHE A 516 -4.71 6.20 -6.76
CA PHE A 516 -5.80 6.65 -7.62
C PHE A 516 -6.20 5.58 -8.65
N GLN A 517 -6.32 4.33 -8.22
CA GLN A 517 -6.52 3.19 -9.12
C GLN A 517 -7.87 3.23 -9.80
N HIS A 518 -8.93 3.50 -9.04
CA HIS A 518 -10.31 3.46 -9.55
C HIS A 518 -10.72 4.83 -10.08
N GLU A 519 -10.27 5.88 -9.40
CA GLU A 519 -10.61 7.26 -9.68
C GLU A 519 -10.13 7.67 -11.06
N LYS A 520 -8.92 7.27 -11.48
CA LYS A 520 -8.36 7.64 -12.79
C LYS A 520 -9.12 7.13 -14.02
N TYR A 521 -10.09 6.24 -13.82
CA TYR A 521 -10.96 5.72 -14.88
C TYR A 521 -12.38 6.30 -14.84
N ARG A 522 -12.66 7.27 -13.95
CA ARG A 522 -13.97 7.93 -13.84
C ARG A 522 -14.06 9.14 -14.76
N ASP A 523 -15.27 9.42 -15.25
CA ASP A 523 -15.55 10.58 -16.11
C ASP A 523 -15.29 11.93 -15.41
N TRP A 524 -15.44 11.97 -14.08
CA TRP A 524 -15.17 13.16 -13.28
C TRP A 524 -13.66 13.40 -13.06
N TRP A 525 -12.81 12.42 -13.38
CA TRP A 525 -11.40 12.41 -12.99
C TRP A 525 -10.67 13.64 -13.51
N ALA A 526 -10.38 14.52 -12.57
CA ALA A 526 -9.57 15.71 -12.74
C ALA A 526 -8.80 15.94 -11.46
N LEU A 527 -7.66 16.61 -11.57
CA LEU A 527 -6.87 17.09 -10.44
C LEU A 527 -6.52 18.55 -10.71
N PRO A 528 -6.24 19.36 -9.67
CA PRO A 528 -5.75 20.71 -9.88
C PRO A 528 -4.48 20.67 -10.76
N PRO A 529 -4.32 21.62 -11.70
CA PRO A 529 -3.18 21.65 -12.61
C PRO A 529 -1.85 21.91 -11.87
N ASP A 530 -1.93 22.61 -10.73
CA ASP A 530 -0.83 22.84 -9.82
C ASP A 530 -0.90 21.84 -8.66
N ALA A 531 0.26 21.54 -8.08
CA ALA A 531 0.34 20.71 -6.89
C ALA A 531 -0.37 21.39 -5.69
N LEU A 532 -0.87 20.57 -4.75
CA LEU A 532 -1.35 21.06 -3.46
C LEU A 532 -0.29 21.91 -2.76
N LYS A 533 -0.76 22.97 -2.08
CA LYS A 533 0.07 23.81 -1.22
C LYS A 533 0.05 23.30 0.22
N GLN A 534 1.00 23.75 1.02
CA GLN A 534 1.01 23.47 2.46
C GLN A 534 -0.30 23.93 3.11
N GLY A 535 -0.94 23.03 3.87
CA GLY A 535 -2.22 23.29 4.53
C GLY A 535 -3.45 23.10 3.65
N GLU A 536 -3.28 22.88 2.34
CA GLU A 536 -4.38 22.44 1.48
C GLU A 536 -4.63 20.93 1.66
N ARG A 537 -5.87 20.53 1.43
CA ARG A 537 -6.35 19.15 1.56
C ARG A 537 -7.20 18.79 0.36
N MET A 538 -6.83 17.74 -0.34
CA MET A 538 -7.63 17.18 -1.41
C MET A 538 -8.55 16.09 -0.86
N TYR A 539 -9.83 16.38 -0.82
CA TYR A 539 -10.89 15.42 -0.52
C TYR A 539 -11.35 14.74 -1.79
N ILE A 540 -11.51 13.42 -1.73
CA ILE A 540 -12.01 12.61 -2.85
C ILE A 540 -13.20 11.79 -2.36
N ASP A 541 -14.27 11.87 -3.13
CA ASP A 541 -15.37 10.91 -3.17
C ASP A 541 -15.21 10.09 -4.46
N ARG A 542 -14.94 8.79 -4.31
CA ARG A 542 -14.66 7.90 -5.44
C ARG A 542 -15.79 7.82 -6.48
N GLU A 543 -17.00 8.17 -6.09
CA GLU A 543 -18.18 8.13 -6.96
C GLU A 543 -18.46 9.50 -7.57
N ASN A 544 -18.34 10.57 -6.78
CA ASN A 544 -18.93 11.87 -7.12
C ASN A 544 -17.94 12.96 -7.53
N GLY A 545 -16.66 12.88 -7.14
CA GLY A 545 -15.67 13.90 -7.49
C GLY A 545 -14.58 14.16 -6.47
N ALA A 546 -13.84 15.25 -6.69
CA ALA A 546 -12.78 15.71 -5.81
C ALA A 546 -12.90 17.21 -5.51
N HIS A 547 -12.48 17.61 -4.32
CA HIS A 547 -12.41 19.01 -3.88
C HIS A 547 -11.03 19.29 -3.28
N VAL A 548 -10.52 20.50 -3.44
CA VAL A 548 -9.40 21.01 -2.62
C VAL A 548 -9.94 22.03 -1.64
N TRP A 549 -9.60 21.83 -0.37
CA TRP A 549 -9.92 22.72 0.73
C TRP A 549 -8.65 23.44 1.19
N ASP A 550 -8.75 24.72 1.51
CA ASP A 550 -7.69 25.41 2.25
C ASP A 550 -7.70 25.02 3.75
N ALA A 551 -6.77 25.57 4.52
CA ALA A 551 -6.64 25.32 5.95
C ALA A 551 -7.93 25.66 6.74
N HIS A 552 -8.72 26.63 6.28
CA HIS A 552 -9.99 27.04 6.89
C HIS A 552 -11.19 26.23 6.39
N GLY A 553 -10.96 25.26 5.51
CA GLY A 553 -12.01 24.46 4.91
C GLY A 553 -12.73 25.19 3.78
N LYS A 554 -12.21 26.27 3.21
CA LYS A 554 -12.83 26.86 2.02
C LYS A 554 -12.47 26.02 0.79
N ILE A 555 -13.45 25.72 -0.06
CA ILE A 555 -13.19 25.06 -1.34
C ILE A 555 -12.46 26.05 -2.25
N VAL A 556 -11.27 25.68 -2.71
CA VAL A 556 -10.43 26.46 -3.63
C VAL A 556 -10.33 25.85 -5.02
N TRP A 557 -10.73 24.59 -5.17
CA TRP A 557 -10.86 23.88 -6.45
C TRP A 557 -11.86 22.73 -6.31
N GLU A 558 -12.56 22.40 -7.40
CA GLU A 558 -13.47 21.25 -7.49
C GLU A 558 -13.39 20.60 -8.88
N SER A 559 -13.53 19.28 -8.95
CA SER A 559 -13.65 18.55 -10.21
C SER A 559 -15.04 18.73 -10.80
N SER A 560 -15.17 18.48 -12.11
CA SER A 560 -16.48 18.34 -12.75
C SER A 560 -17.25 17.20 -12.09
N ARG A 561 -18.43 17.47 -11.52
CA ARG A 561 -19.27 16.45 -10.89
C ARG A 561 -19.88 15.53 -11.95
N VAL A 562 -20.09 14.26 -11.59
CA VAL A 562 -21.01 13.41 -12.34
C VAL A 562 -22.41 13.92 -12.07
N VAL A 563 -23.05 14.52 -13.08
CA VAL A 563 -24.46 14.86 -13.01
C VAL A 563 -25.23 13.55 -13.14
N SER A 564 -25.71 13.01 -12.02
CA SER A 564 -26.56 11.81 -11.97
C SER A 564 -27.98 12.10 -12.43
#